data_AF-A0A3D4UF68-F1
#
_entry.id   AF-A0A3D4UF68-F1
#
_cell.length_a   1.000
_cell.length_b   1.000
_cell.length_c   1.000
_cell.angle_alpha   90.00
_cell.angle_beta   90.00
_cell.angle_gamma   90.00
#
_symmetry.space_group_name_H-M   'P 1'
#
loop_
_entity.id
_entity.type
_entity.pdbx_description
1 polymer ?
#
loop_
_entity_poly.entity_id
_entity_poly.type
_entity_poly.pdbx_seq_one_letter_code
_entity_poly.pdbx_strand_id
1 'polypeptide(L)'
;MTGLKKTVDKKLKVAPSKDLRKYTQQIWLAGLGAFARAEEEGGKLFDNLVKIGEDLEVKTREIADNTVGEVRGRVLEKATDTRERVERAFDDRITTALTRLGIPSQRDMDQINNRLDTLTELMQELSRHIRPAETSSKKEGK
;
A
#
# COMPACT_ATOMS: atom_id res chain seq x y z
N MET A 1 79.88 3.07 16.93
CA MET A 1 78.45 2.87 16.62
C MET A 1 77.73 2.44 17.88
N THR A 2 76.64 3.17 18.20
CA THR A 2 75.45 2.81 18.99
C THR A 2 75.53 2.31 20.43
N GLY A 3 74.77 2.99 21.30
CA GLY A 3 74.04 2.42 22.45
C GLY A 3 74.24 3.23 23.73
N LEU A 4 73.25 3.54 24.57
CA LEU A 4 71.81 3.27 24.57
C LEU A 4 71.20 4.12 25.72
N LYS A 5 69.93 4.48 25.58
CA LYS A 5 69.08 5.27 26.48
C LYS A 5 69.19 4.89 27.96
N LYS A 6 69.18 5.88 28.86
CA LYS A 6 68.84 5.67 30.29
C LYS A 6 67.55 6.41 30.62
N THR A 7 66.46 5.65 30.61
CA THR A 7 65.14 6.03 31.13
C THR A 7 65.23 6.19 32.64
N VAL A 8 64.63 7.25 33.16
CA VAL A 8 64.52 7.50 34.60
C VAL A 8 63.39 6.62 35.15
N ASP A 9 63.76 5.49 35.77
CA ASP A 9 62.85 4.59 36.47
C ASP A 9 62.33 5.22 37.76
N LYS A 10 61.20 5.91 37.68
CA LYS A 10 60.45 6.38 38.85
C LYS A 10 59.73 5.18 39.48
N LYS A 11 60.41 4.50 40.43
CA LYS A 11 59.81 3.44 41.27
C LYS A 11 58.50 3.93 41.91
N LEU A 12 57.37 3.34 41.53
CA LEU A 12 56.10 3.50 42.25
C LEU A 12 56.24 2.85 43.64
N LYS A 13 56.18 3.68 44.69
CA LYS A 13 56.03 3.20 46.07
C LYS A 13 54.60 2.68 46.24
N VAL A 14 54.46 1.38 46.48
CA VAL A 14 53.18 0.76 46.83
C VAL A 14 52.77 1.24 48.23
N ALA A 15 51.60 1.88 48.34
CA ALA A 15 51.06 2.38 49.59
C ALA A 15 50.70 1.23 50.56
N PRO A 16 50.67 1.47 51.88
CA PRO A 16 50.36 0.43 52.87
C PRO A 16 48.96 -0.15 52.65
N SER A 17 48.79 -1.46 52.85
CA SER A 17 47.55 -2.20 52.57
C SER A 17 46.29 -1.68 53.31
N LYS A 18 46.47 -0.85 54.34
CA LYS A 18 45.38 -0.19 55.08
C LYS A 18 44.77 0.97 54.29
N ASP A 19 45.58 1.69 53.53
CA ASP A 19 45.12 2.81 52.71
C ASP A 19 44.44 2.29 51.45
N LEU A 20 44.97 1.22 50.84
CA LEU A 20 44.33 0.58 49.68
C LEU A 20 42.90 0.11 50.02
N ARG A 21 42.70 -0.54 51.18
CA ARG A 21 41.36 -0.95 51.62
C ARG A 21 40.39 0.22 51.78
N LYS A 22 40.86 1.36 52.31
CA LYS A 22 40.05 2.58 52.44
C LYS A 22 39.70 3.17 51.07
N TYR A 23 40.65 3.23 50.14
CA TYR A 23 40.40 3.71 48.78
C TYR A 23 39.46 2.79 48.01
N THR A 24 39.64 1.47 48.10
CA THR A 24 38.72 0.50 47.48
C THR A 24 37.31 0.66 48.03
N GLN A 25 37.16 0.84 49.35
CA GLN A 25 35.85 1.07 49.96
C GLN A 25 35.24 2.41 49.53
N GLN A 26 36.03 3.47 49.39
CA GLN A 26 35.55 4.76 48.87
C GLN A 26 35.13 4.67 47.40
N ILE A 27 35.92 3.99 46.56
CA ILE A 27 35.58 3.77 45.14
C ILE A 27 34.29 2.94 45.04
N TRP A 28 34.13 1.93 45.88
CA TRP A 28 32.92 1.11 45.91
C TRP A 28 31.68 1.89 46.36
N LEU A 29 31.80 2.67 47.44
CA LEU A 29 30.71 3.53 47.94
C LEU A 29 30.36 4.64 46.94
N ALA A 30 31.35 5.23 46.27
CA ALA A 30 31.12 6.19 45.20
C ALA A 30 30.43 5.55 44.00
N GLY A 31 30.80 4.32 43.63
CA GLY A 31 30.13 3.54 42.60
C GLY A 31 28.68 3.23 42.97
N LEU A 32 28.42 2.80 44.20
CA LEU A 32 27.07 2.51 44.68
C LEU A 32 26.21 3.79 44.80
N GLY A 33 26.79 4.91 45.23
CA GLY A 33 26.12 6.20 45.31
C GLY A 33 25.80 6.80 43.93
N ALA A 34 26.70 6.65 42.96
CA ALA A 34 26.45 7.06 41.58
C ALA A 34 25.38 6.19 40.91
N PHE A 35 25.36 4.89 41.19
CA PHE A 35 24.32 3.97 40.70
C PHE A 35 22.94 4.32 41.27
N ALA A 36 22.83 4.50 42.58
CA ALA A 36 21.58 4.92 43.22
C ALA A 36 21.08 6.28 42.70
N ARG A 37 21.99 7.22 42.42
CA ARG A 37 21.65 8.51 41.82
C ARG A 37 21.20 8.39 40.37
N ALA A 38 21.81 7.51 39.60
CA ALA A 38 21.38 7.21 38.23
C ALA A 38 20.03 6.49 38.18
N GLU A 39 19.68 5.67 39.17
CA GLU A 39 18.33 5.10 39.29
C GLU A 39 17.29 6.18 39.65
N GLU A 40 17.59 7.06 40.62
CA GLU A 40 16.66 8.13 41.03
C GLU A 40 16.46 9.18 39.92
N GLU A 41 17.53 9.62 39.27
CA GLU A 41 17.47 10.55 38.15
C GLU A 41 16.97 9.84 36.87
N GLY A 42 17.29 8.55 36.71
CA GLY A 42 16.85 7.72 35.58
C GLY A 42 15.36 7.48 35.54
N GLY A 43 14.70 7.28 36.70
CA GLY A 43 13.23 7.18 36.78
C GLY A 43 12.53 8.45 36.28
N LYS A 44 13.01 9.62 36.70
CA LYS A 44 12.45 10.93 36.26
C LYS A 44 12.69 11.19 34.77
N LEU A 45 13.84 10.79 34.23
CA LEU A 45 14.10 10.87 32.79
C LEU A 45 13.19 9.91 32.01
N PHE A 46 13.00 8.69 32.52
CA PHE A 46 12.09 7.72 31.92
C PHE A 46 10.64 8.23 31.92
N ASP A 47 10.13 8.73 33.04
CA ASP A 47 8.77 9.29 33.13
C ASP A 47 8.56 10.45 32.16
N ASN A 48 9.56 11.33 32.01
CA ASN A 48 9.52 12.41 31.02
C ASN A 48 9.53 11.87 29.59
N LEU A 49 10.36 10.86 29.29
CA LEU A 49 10.39 10.23 27.96
C LEU A 49 9.08 9.52 27.64
N VAL A 50 8.45 8.87 28.63
CA VAL A 50 7.13 8.24 28.49
C VAL A 50 6.08 9.30 28.19
N LYS A 51 6.05 10.39 28.95
CA LYS A 51 5.11 11.50 28.70
C LYS A 51 5.30 12.15 27.34
N ILE A 52 6.54 12.35 26.89
CA ILE A 52 6.84 12.82 25.54
C ILE A 52 6.35 11.82 24.49
N GLY A 53 6.50 10.51 24.74
CA GLY A 53 6.00 9.45 23.89
C GLY A 53 4.47 9.45 23.78
N GLU A 54 3.76 9.59 24.89
CA GLU A 54 2.29 9.70 24.94
C GLU A 54 1.80 10.95 24.18
N ASP A 55 2.40 12.11 24.43
CA ASP A 55 2.07 13.36 23.72
C ASP A 55 2.36 13.25 22.21
N LEU A 56 3.43 12.57 21.82
CA LEU A 56 3.79 12.31 20.43
C LEU A 56 2.80 11.35 19.77
N GLU A 57 2.37 10.30 20.46
CA GLU A 57 1.37 9.35 19.97
C GLU A 57 0.04 10.07 19.73
N VAL A 58 -0.44 10.87 20.69
CA VAL A 58 -1.69 11.63 20.55
C VAL A 58 -1.62 12.58 19.35
N LYS A 59 -0.55 13.37 19.24
CA LYS A 59 -0.35 14.29 18.10
C LYS A 59 -0.24 13.55 16.77
N THR A 60 0.47 12.43 16.74
CA THR A 60 0.64 11.62 15.53
C THR A 60 -0.68 10.97 15.12
N ARG A 61 -1.47 10.49 16.08
CA ARG A 61 -2.80 9.92 15.84
C ARG A 61 -3.77 10.97 15.32
N GLU A 62 -3.78 12.16 15.89
CA GLU A 62 -4.61 13.28 15.41
C GLU A 62 -4.24 13.69 13.96
N ILE A 63 -2.94 13.81 13.67
CA ILE A 63 -2.47 14.11 12.30
C ILE A 63 -2.81 12.96 11.35
N ALA A 64 -2.64 11.72 11.78
CA ALA A 64 -2.96 10.54 10.99
C ALA A 64 -4.47 10.47 10.70
N ASP A 65 -5.34 10.63 11.69
CA ASP A 65 -6.78 10.59 11.50
C ASP A 65 -7.25 11.71 10.55
N ASN A 66 -6.72 12.92 10.69
CA ASN A 66 -7.03 14.06 9.81
C ASN A 66 -6.49 13.86 8.37
N THR A 67 -5.25 13.38 8.23
CA THR A 67 -4.63 13.15 6.91
C THR A 67 -5.26 11.95 6.21
N VAL A 68 -5.57 10.89 6.95
CA VAL A 68 -6.18 9.68 6.42
C VAL A 68 -7.60 9.95 5.93
N GLY A 69 -8.38 10.81 6.59
CA GLY A 69 -9.70 11.22 6.10
C GLY A 69 -9.64 11.90 4.74
N GLU A 70 -8.78 12.92 4.58
CA GLU A 70 -8.69 13.69 3.34
C GLU A 70 -7.94 12.96 2.20
N VAL A 71 -6.92 12.18 2.54
CA VAL A 71 -6.12 11.43 1.55
C VAL A 71 -6.85 10.17 1.10
N ARG A 72 -7.59 9.46 1.97
CA ARG A 72 -8.41 8.32 1.52
C ARG A 72 -9.47 8.74 0.50
N GLY A 73 -10.12 9.88 0.69
CA GLY A 73 -11.10 10.41 -0.28
C GLY A 73 -10.48 10.67 -1.66
N ARG A 74 -9.38 11.42 -1.71
CA ARG A 74 -8.69 11.75 -2.97
C ARG A 74 -7.97 10.57 -3.62
N VAL A 75 -7.46 9.62 -2.83
CA VAL A 75 -6.77 8.42 -3.36
C VAL A 75 -7.77 7.39 -3.84
N LEU A 76 -8.92 7.20 -3.17
CA LEU A 76 -9.97 6.33 -3.71
C LEU A 76 -10.45 6.84 -5.06
N GLU A 77 -10.77 8.14 -5.18
CA GLU A 77 -11.27 8.75 -6.42
C GLU A 77 -10.26 8.66 -7.57
N LYS A 78 -8.98 8.97 -7.30
CA LYS A 78 -7.91 8.82 -8.31
C LYS A 78 -7.59 7.35 -8.64
N ALA A 79 -7.73 6.45 -7.67
CA ALA A 79 -7.53 5.02 -7.91
C ALA A 79 -8.68 4.42 -8.73
N THR A 80 -9.93 4.86 -8.53
CA THR A 80 -11.06 4.44 -9.36
C THR A 80 -10.90 4.90 -10.80
N ASP A 81 -10.48 6.15 -11.04
CA ASP A 81 -10.21 6.66 -12.38
C ASP A 81 -9.09 5.90 -13.09
N THR A 82 -8.02 5.58 -12.36
CA THR A 82 -6.89 4.83 -12.91
C THR A 82 -7.27 3.39 -13.20
N ARG A 83 -8.07 2.76 -12.33
CA ARG A 83 -8.62 1.42 -12.52
C ARG A 83 -9.47 1.34 -13.78
N GLU A 84 -10.39 2.28 -13.97
CA GLU A 84 -11.28 2.30 -15.15
C GLU A 84 -10.48 2.47 -16.45
N ARG A 85 -9.39 3.26 -16.44
CA ARG A 85 -8.49 3.37 -17.60
C ARG A 85 -7.72 2.08 -17.90
N VAL A 86 -7.29 1.36 -16.87
CA VAL A 86 -6.63 0.06 -17.03
C VAL A 86 -7.61 -0.99 -17.54
N GLU A 87 -8.84 -0.98 -17.05
CA GLU A 87 -9.92 -1.87 -17.50
C GLU A 87 -10.23 -1.65 -18.99
N ARG A 88 -10.41 -0.39 -19.41
CA ARG A 88 -10.59 -0.05 -20.85
C ARG A 88 -9.41 -0.50 -21.71
N ALA A 89 -8.18 -0.21 -21.28
CA ALA A 89 -6.99 -0.57 -22.05
C ALA A 89 -6.78 -2.10 -22.13
N PHE A 90 -7.21 -2.84 -21.10
CA PHE A 90 -7.16 -4.29 -21.06
C PHE A 90 -8.21 -4.91 -21.99
N ASP A 91 -9.44 -4.41 -21.95
CA ASP A 91 -10.53 -4.85 -22.83
C ASP A 91 -10.20 -4.61 -24.30
N ASP A 92 -9.61 -3.46 -24.64
CA ASP A 92 -9.16 -3.18 -26.02
C ASP A 92 -8.08 -4.16 -26.47
N ARG A 93 -7.13 -4.50 -25.58
CA ARG A 93 -6.05 -5.47 -25.85
C ARG A 93 -6.59 -6.87 -26.01
N ILE A 94 -7.54 -7.29 -25.16
CA ILE A 94 -8.20 -8.59 -25.24
C ILE A 94 -9.00 -8.68 -26.53
N THR A 95 -9.81 -7.67 -26.83
CA THR A 95 -10.62 -7.63 -28.06
C THR A 95 -9.71 -7.74 -29.28
N THR A 96 -8.62 -6.98 -29.32
CA THR A 96 -7.64 -7.05 -30.41
C THR A 96 -6.98 -8.43 -30.54
N ALA A 97 -6.66 -9.09 -29.42
CA ALA A 97 -6.09 -10.42 -29.42
C ALA A 97 -7.08 -11.49 -29.87
N LEU A 98 -8.34 -11.42 -29.42
CA LEU A 98 -9.42 -12.31 -29.82
C LEU A 98 -9.74 -12.17 -31.32
N THR A 99 -9.82 -10.95 -31.84
CA THR A 99 -10.01 -10.69 -33.28
C THR A 99 -8.87 -11.27 -34.11
N ARG A 100 -7.61 -11.16 -33.64
CA ARG A 100 -6.45 -11.78 -34.30
C ARG A 100 -6.50 -13.31 -34.29
N LEU A 101 -7.13 -13.91 -33.28
CA LEU A 101 -7.36 -15.35 -33.17
C LEU A 101 -8.64 -15.81 -33.90
N GLY A 102 -9.38 -14.89 -34.52
CA GLY A 102 -10.62 -15.20 -35.24
C GLY A 102 -11.80 -15.54 -34.34
N ILE A 103 -11.72 -15.22 -33.04
CA ILE A 103 -12.82 -15.44 -32.08
C ILE A 103 -13.68 -14.16 -32.05
N PRO A 104 -14.94 -14.21 -32.52
CA PRO A 104 -15.84 -13.06 -32.47
C PRO A 104 -16.14 -12.69 -31.02
N SER A 105 -16.20 -11.39 -30.71
CA SER A 105 -16.59 -10.94 -29.37
C SER A 105 -18.11 -11.05 -29.19
N GLN A 106 -18.59 -11.07 -27.93
CA GLN A 106 -20.04 -11.08 -27.64
C GLN A 106 -20.78 -9.90 -28.29
N ARG A 107 -20.12 -8.75 -28.31
CA ARG A 107 -20.68 -7.53 -28.88
C ARG A 107 -20.85 -7.63 -30.40
N ASP A 108 -19.97 -8.37 -31.08
CA ASP A 108 -20.09 -8.65 -32.51
C ASP A 108 -21.25 -9.61 -32.80
N MET A 109 -21.45 -10.62 -31.93
CA MET A 109 -22.60 -11.53 -32.03
C MET A 109 -23.92 -10.77 -31.89
N ASP A 110 -24.02 -9.85 -30.93
CA ASP A 110 -25.20 -9.00 -30.74
C ASP A 110 -25.45 -8.09 -31.96
N GLN A 111 -24.39 -7.52 -32.54
CA GLN A 111 -24.53 -6.72 -33.76
C GLN A 111 -25.00 -7.54 -34.96
N ILE A 112 -24.50 -8.77 -35.11
CA ILE A 112 -24.93 -9.67 -36.18
C ILE A 112 -26.39 -10.08 -35.97
N ASN A 113 -26.80 -10.42 -34.75
CA ASN A 113 -28.18 -10.77 -34.44
C ASN A 113 -29.16 -9.64 -34.80
N ASN A 114 -28.86 -8.41 -34.38
CA ASN A 114 -29.68 -7.25 -34.74
C ASN A 114 -29.79 -7.03 -36.26
N ARG A 115 -28.70 -7.24 -37.00
CA ARG A 115 -28.72 -7.17 -38.47
C ARG A 115 -29.54 -8.30 -39.07
N LEU A 116 -29.49 -9.50 -38.48
CA LEU A 116 -30.28 -10.66 -38.90
C LEU A 116 -31.77 -10.42 -38.69
N ASP A 117 -32.15 -9.84 -37.55
CA ASP A 117 -33.54 -9.48 -37.23
C ASP A 117 -34.05 -8.44 -38.21
N THR A 118 -33.28 -7.37 -38.44
CA THR A 118 -33.62 -6.32 -39.43
C THR A 118 -33.81 -6.91 -40.83
N LEU A 119 -32.89 -7.79 -41.25
CA LEU A 119 -32.98 -8.43 -42.57
C LEU A 119 -34.18 -9.39 -42.66
N THR A 120 -34.48 -10.11 -41.57
CA THR A 120 -35.65 -10.99 -41.48
C THR A 120 -36.94 -10.19 -41.61
N GLU A 121 -37.01 -9.01 -40.99
CA GLU A 121 -38.16 -8.11 -41.05
C GLU A 121 -38.38 -7.59 -42.49
N LEU A 122 -37.30 -7.13 -43.14
CA LEU A 122 -37.34 -6.70 -44.55
C LEU A 122 -37.72 -7.84 -45.51
N MET A 123 -37.20 -9.05 -45.29
CA MET A 123 -37.60 -10.24 -46.08
C MET A 123 -39.06 -10.60 -45.86
N GLN A 124 -39.57 -10.51 -44.63
CA GLN A 124 -40.99 -10.75 -44.35
C GLN A 124 -41.87 -9.71 -45.04
N GLU A 125 -41.51 -8.44 -44.96
CA GLU A 125 -42.23 -7.34 -45.62
C GLU A 125 -42.24 -7.53 -47.14
N LEU A 126 -41.09 -7.85 -47.74
CA LEU A 126 -40.99 -8.13 -49.17
C LEU A 126 -41.77 -9.40 -49.55
N SER A 127 -41.74 -10.45 -48.71
CA SER A 127 -42.54 -11.68 -48.93
C SER A 127 -44.06 -11.44 -48.84
N ARG A 128 -44.49 -10.42 -48.08
CA ARG A 128 -45.90 -10.00 -48.05
C ARG A 128 -46.27 -9.23 -49.31
N HIS A 129 -45.36 -8.43 -49.85
CA HIS A 129 -45.57 -7.71 -51.10
C HIS A 129 -45.51 -8.62 -52.35
N ILE A 130 -44.70 -9.68 -52.32
CA ILE A 130 -44.56 -10.64 -53.42
C ILE A 130 -45.65 -11.72 -53.36
N ARG A 131 -46.26 -12.00 -52.19
CA ARG A 131 -47.41 -12.91 -52.11
C ARG A 131 -48.60 -12.28 -52.84
N PRO A 132 -49.03 -12.81 -53.99
CA PRO A 132 -50.23 -12.34 -54.65
C PRO A 132 -51.40 -12.65 -53.74
N ALA A 133 -52.30 -11.69 -53.60
CA ALA A 133 -53.61 -11.90 -53.00
C ALA A 133 -54.43 -12.85 -53.90
N GLU A 134 -54.19 -14.15 -53.81
CA GLU A 134 -55.11 -15.19 -54.25
C GLU A 134 -55.42 -16.02 -53.00
N THR A 135 -56.59 -15.92 -52.36
CA THR A 135 -57.90 -16.17 -52.95
C THR A 135 -59.00 -15.46 -52.13
N SER A 136 -59.59 -14.40 -52.68
CA SER A 136 -60.96 -14.01 -52.33
C SER A 136 -61.75 -13.68 -53.59
N SER A 137 -61.70 -14.58 -54.57
CA SER A 137 -62.76 -14.69 -55.57
C SER A 137 -63.29 -16.12 -55.56
N LYS A 138 -64.31 -16.35 -54.73
CA LYS A 138 -65.28 -17.42 -54.93
C LYS A 138 -66.63 -16.77 -55.26
N LYS A 139 -66.75 -16.33 -56.51
CA LYS A 139 -67.99 -16.33 -57.30
C LYS A 139 -67.61 -17.17 -58.54
N GLU A 140 -68.32 -18.21 -58.95
CA GLU A 140 -69.76 -18.31 -59.22
C GLU A 140 -70.13 -19.78 -59.55
N GLY A 141 -71.41 -20.15 -59.38
CA GLY A 141 -72.04 -21.17 -60.24
C GLY A 141 -72.63 -22.43 -59.58
N LYS A 142 -73.83 -22.34 -58.99
CA LYS A 142 -75.06 -22.94 -59.53
C LYS A 142 -76.28 -22.38 -58.81
#